data_AF-A0A812WBJ4-F1
#
_entry.id   AF-A0A812WBJ4-F1
#
_cell.length_a   1.000
_cell.length_b   1.000
_cell.length_c   1.000
_cell.angle_alpha   90.00
_cell.angle_beta   90.00
_cell.angle_gamma   90.00
#
_symmetry.space_group_name_H-M   'P 1'
#
loop_
_entity.id
_entity.type
_entity.pdbx_description
1 polymer ?
#
loop_
_entity_poly.entity_id
_entity_poly.type
_entity_poly.pdbx_seq_one_letter_code
_entity_poly.pdbx_strand_id
1 'polypeptide(L)'
;MGCCASAAEAKHAEAKKREDKHSNDKVYELDKPEALAQFLQDADIRLVRAEYFLKLLQEKRPLKRRQEAEVPSETCSSLNHGVCSALVPHEEVQEWAQGRQHALIVSISHAWETREHPDPCRFQLQQIWNAVGLYAAANRAVWVFYDYMSLFQFKRQTEAQNESFRRSMNAMHMLYAHDSTHTFRIESLTPQDVWNTMLDESVPVYREETSAVEPRPLRCLTPNSNPYLQRGWCMAEIEWSSTRSDSSMHQRIGPGSEGAEHPGGRVPMAPDLFREQMHQAVFTHRSDVESVIRLQEKIFFQKVTVCKELTLSWLVPDQLSALAAAIPHYTGLKRLRLLHFKCNNTEADKFGEALARHTTVAELEFLPDDGPTGCAMVK
;
A
#
# COMPACT_ATOMS: atom_id res chain seq x y z
N MET A 1 52.89 8.27 24.90
CA MET A 1 51.89 7.23 24.55
C MET A 1 50.62 7.49 25.35
N GLY A 2 49.64 8.25 24.82
CA GLY A 2 48.42 8.53 25.60
C GLY A 2 47.41 9.49 24.99
N CYS A 3 47.24 9.56 23.66
CA CYS A 3 46.27 10.49 23.06
C CYS A 3 45.34 9.90 21.99
N CYS A 4 45.42 8.60 21.69
CA CYS A 4 44.58 7.99 20.64
C CYS A 4 43.33 7.24 21.17
N ALA A 5 43.22 7.00 22.49
CA ALA A 5 42.08 6.28 23.05
C ALA A 5 40.80 7.14 23.15
N SER A 6 40.92 8.45 23.43
CA SER A 6 39.73 9.29 23.71
C SER A 6 38.92 9.68 22.47
N ALA A 7 39.52 9.66 21.28
CA ALA A 7 38.83 10.00 20.03
C ALA A 7 37.97 8.84 19.49
N ALA A 8 38.35 7.60 19.78
CA ALA A 8 37.57 6.41 19.40
C ALA A 8 36.36 6.23 20.33
N GLU A 9 36.53 6.46 21.63
CA GLU A 9 35.44 6.41 22.62
C GLU A 9 34.41 7.53 22.40
N ALA A 10 34.85 8.74 22.03
CA ALA A 10 33.96 9.84 21.68
C ALA A 10 33.12 9.55 20.43
N LYS A 11 33.72 8.97 19.38
CA LYS A 11 33.02 8.55 18.15
C LYS A 11 32.03 7.42 18.39
N HIS A 12 32.37 6.48 19.28
CA HIS A 12 31.46 5.39 19.62
C HIS A 12 30.28 5.86 20.48
N ALA A 13 30.51 6.82 21.40
CA ALA A 13 29.47 7.48 22.17
C ALA A 13 28.56 8.39 21.32
N GLU A 14 29.08 9.04 20.28
CA GLU A 14 28.29 9.81 19.31
C GLU A 14 27.47 8.93 18.36
N ALA A 15 28.02 7.79 17.94
CA ALA A 15 27.28 6.78 17.17
C ALA A 15 26.15 6.16 18.00
N LYS A 16 26.42 5.82 19.26
CA LYS A 16 25.42 5.32 20.20
C LYS A 16 24.36 6.38 20.56
N LYS A 17 24.76 7.65 20.72
CA LYS A 17 23.81 8.77 20.83
C LYS A 17 22.97 9.01 19.56
N ARG A 18 23.47 8.66 18.37
CA ARG A 18 22.70 8.72 17.10
C ARG A 18 21.74 7.55 16.94
N GLU A 19 22.13 6.35 17.41
CA GLU A 19 21.25 5.18 17.49
C GLU A 19 20.16 5.38 18.55
N ASP A 20 20.50 5.90 19.74
CA ASP A 20 19.53 6.18 20.81
C ASP A 20 18.58 7.34 20.45
N LYS A 21 18.98 8.27 19.58
CA LYS A 21 18.09 9.34 19.08
C LYS A 21 17.07 8.87 18.04
N HIS A 22 17.23 7.67 17.48
CA HIS A 22 16.30 7.06 16.53
C HIS A 22 15.25 6.15 17.19
N SER A 23 15.33 5.93 18.51
CA SER A 23 14.45 5.01 19.25
C SER A 23 13.22 5.68 19.90
N ASN A 24 12.74 6.78 19.34
CA ASN A 24 11.44 7.36 19.75
C ASN A 24 10.43 7.30 18.60
N ASP A 25 10.51 6.25 17.77
CA ASP A 25 9.49 5.96 16.78
C ASP A 25 8.22 5.54 17.53
N LYS A 26 7.21 6.42 17.48
CA LYS A 26 5.89 6.15 18.01
C LYS A 26 5.34 4.89 17.34
N VAL A 27 5.07 3.87 18.15
CA VAL A 27 4.48 2.61 17.67
C VAL A 27 2.97 2.80 17.61
N TYR A 28 2.39 2.54 16.44
CA TYR A 28 0.95 2.57 16.23
C TYR A 28 0.42 1.13 16.18
N GLU A 29 -0.73 0.89 16.80
CA GLU A 29 -1.44 -0.39 16.72
C GLU A 29 -2.03 -0.59 15.32
N LEU A 30 -2.00 -1.83 14.81
CA LEU A 30 -2.44 -2.15 13.45
C LEU A 30 -3.92 -2.58 13.37
N ASP A 31 -4.62 -2.63 14.49
CA ASP A 31 -6.00 -3.11 14.62
C ASP A 31 -6.95 -2.08 15.26
N LYS A 32 -6.46 -0.88 15.61
CA LYS A 32 -7.24 0.18 16.27
C LYS A 32 -7.47 1.37 15.34
N PRO A 33 -8.70 1.67 14.92
CA PRO A 33 -9.02 2.84 14.11
C PRO A 33 -8.41 4.15 14.64
N GLU A 34 -8.37 4.32 15.97
CA GLU A 34 -7.79 5.47 16.65
C GLU A 34 -6.27 5.59 16.42
N ALA A 35 -5.56 4.45 16.36
CA ALA A 35 -4.13 4.44 16.06
C ALA A 35 -3.86 4.86 14.61
N LEU A 36 -4.69 4.42 13.65
CA LEU A 36 -4.62 4.88 12.27
C LEU A 36 -4.92 6.38 12.15
N ALA A 37 -5.99 6.85 12.78
CA ALA A 37 -6.34 8.28 12.76
C ALA A 37 -5.24 9.15 13.38
N GLN A 38 -4.67 8.69 14.51
CA GLN A 38 -3.55 9.37 15.14
C GLN A 38 -2.30 9.39 14.23
N PHE A 39 -1.99 8.31 13.53
CA PHE A 39 -0.88 8.29 12.57
C PHE A 39 -1.11 9.29 11.43
N LEU A 40 -2.30 9.27 10.82
CA LEU A 40 -2.67 10.19 9.75
C LEU A 40 -2.52 11.65 10.20
N GLN A 41 -2.97 11.96 11.41
CA GLN A 41 -2.84 13.30 12.00
C GLN A 41 -1.39 13.67 12.32
N ASP A 42 -0.65 12.78 12.99
CA ASP A 42 0.75 13.02 13.39
C ASP A 42 1.64 13.27 12.17
N ALA A 43 1.41 12.55 11.08
CA ALA A 43 2.17 12.67 9.84
C ALA A 43 1.56 13.68 8.85
N ASP A 44 0.44 14.34 9.19
CA ASP A 44 -0.37 15.22 8.33
C ASP A 44 -0.71 14.63 6.94
N ILE A 45 -0.95 13.32 6.90
CA ILE A 45 -1.38 12.60 5.70
C ILE A 45 -2.87 12.84 5.51
N ARG A 46 -3.30 13.25 4.31
CA ARG A 46 -4.74 13.39 4.04
C ARG A 46 -5.22 12.46 2.96
N LEU A 47 -6.37 11.88 3.25
CA LEU A 47 -7.07 11.02 2.32
C LEU A 47 -7.81 11.89 1.31
N VAL A 48 -7.96 11.39 0.10
CA VAL A 48 -8.66 12.04 -1.00
C VAL A 48 -10.06 11.47 -1.07
N ARG A 49 -11.08 12.31 -1.23
CA ARG A 49 -12.46 11.82 -1.42
C ARG A 49 -12.59 11.16 -2.79
N ALA A 50 -13.25 10.00 -2.85
CA ALA A 50 -13.48 9.28 -4.11
C ALA A 50 -14.17 10.17 -5.17
N GLU A 51 -15.11 11.04 -4.76
CA GLU A 51 -15.83 11.96 -5.63
C GLU A 51 -14.93 12.99 -6.30
N TYR A 52 -13.77 13.31 -5.71
CA TYR A 52 -12.81 14.19 -6.35
C TYR A 52 -12.09 13.52 -7.54
N PHE A 53 -11.85 12.21 -7.49
CA PHE A 53 -11.33 11.46 -8.65
C PHE A 53 -12.33 11.50 -9.81
N LEU A 54 -13.64 11.34 -9.53
CA LEU A 54 -14.69 11.49 -10.56
C LEU A 54 -14.66 12.89 -11.18
N LYS A 55 -14.57 13.93 -10.36
CA LYS A 55 -14.47 15.31 -10.85
C LYS A 55 -13.28 15.49 -11.80
N LEU A 56 -12.10 15.01 -11.40
CA LEU A 56 -10.90 15.09 -12.24
C LEU A 56 -11.09 14.35 -13.58
N LEU A 57 -11.71 13.17 -13.57
CA LEU A 57 -12.02 12.42 -14.79
C LEU A 57 -12.99 13.18 -15.70
N GLN A 58 -14.09 13.70 -15.16
CA GLN A 58 -15.10 14.46 -15.92
C GLN A 58 -14.52 15.73 -16.53
N GLU A 59 -13.67 16.43 -15.78
CA GLU A 59 -12.97 17.65 -16.22
C GLU A 59 -11.74 17.33 -17.09
N LYS A 60 -11.39 16.05 -17.29
CA LYS A 60 -10.18 15.57 -17.98
C LYS A 60 -8.89 16.16 -17.40
N ARG A 61 -8.88 16.44 -16.09
CA ARG A 61 -7.74 17.00 -15.37
C ARG A 61 -6.84 15.88 -14.83
N PRO A 62 -5.51 16.06 -14.90
CA PRO A 62 -4.59 15.15 -14.23
C PRO A 62 -4.67 15.29 -12.71
N LEU A 63 -4.13 14.30 -12.00
CA LEU A 63 -3.94 14.35 -10.57
C LEU A 63 -3.06 15.55 -10.19
N LYS A 64 -3.25 16.07 -8.98
CA LYS A 64 -2.45 17.18 -8.44
C LYS A 64 -1.50 16.67 -7.36
N ARG A 65 -0.41 17.39 -7.10
CA ARG A 65 0.33 17.15 -5.86
C ARG A 65 -0.54 17.56 -4.69
N ARG A 66 -0.26 17.00 -3.52
CA ARG A 66 -0.89 17.41 -2.25
C ARG A 66 -1.00 18.93 -2.09
N GLN A 67 0.08 19.66 -2.34
CA GLN A 67 0.14 21.13 -2.19
C GLN A 67 -0.91 21.87 -3.03
N GLU A 68 -1.19 21.41 -4.25
CA GLU A 68 -2.18 22.04 -5.13
C GLU A 68 -3.60 21.48 -4.95
N ALA A 69 -3.75 20.38 -4.21
CA ALA A 69 -5.03 19.75 -3.90
C ALA A 69 -5.65 20.26 -2.58
N GLU A 70 -4.86 20.83 -1.68
CA GLU A 70 -5.33 21.35 -0.38
C GLU A 70 -5.87 22.78 -0.44
N VAL A 71 -5.83 23.43 -1.60
CA VAL A 71 -6.37 24.79 -1.77
C VAL A 71 -7.90 24.80 -1.68
N PRO A 72 -8.54 25.84 -1.09
CA PRO A 72 -9.99 25.86 -0.86
C PRO A 72 -10.86 25.72 -2.12
N SER A 73 -10.33 26.04 -3.30
CA SER A 73 -11.04 25.91 -4.58
C SER A 73 -11.12 24.46 -5.06
N GLU A 74 -10.31 23.55 -4.54
CA GLU A 74 -10.39 22.13 -4.88
C GLU A 74 -11.41 21.43 -3.99
N THR A 75 -12.62 21.33 -4.55
CA THR A 75 -13.78 20.73 -3.91
C THR A 75 -14.39 19.63 -4.77
N CYS A 76 -15.20 18.76 -4.16
CA CYS A 76 -16.06 17.80 -4.84
C CYS A 76 -17.47 17.82 -4.25
N SER A 77 -18.45 17.41 -5.05
CA SER A 77 -19.83 17.25 -4.58
C SER A 77 -20.00 15.85 -3.99
N SER A 78 -20.18 15.77 -2.68
CA SER A 78 -20.57 14.55 -1.99
C SER A 78 -22.08 14.47 -1.86
N LEU A 79 -22.66 13.30 -2.11
CA LEU A 79 -24.11 13.07 -2.01
C LEU A 79 -24.65 13.36 -0.60
N ASN A 80 -23.84 13.11 0.44
CA ASN A 80 -24.26 13.22 1.84
C ASN A 80 -23.93 14.56 2.50
N HIS A 81 -22.94 15.29 1.96
CA HIS A 81 -22.37 16.47 2.63
C HIS A 81 -22.36 17.73 1.75
N GLY A 82 -22.95 17.68 0.55
CA GLY A 82 -22.91 18.80 -0.39
C GLY A 82 -21.50 19.03 -0.92
N VAL A 83 -21.08 20.30 -1.02
CA VAL A 83 -19.73 20.65 -1.50
C VAL A 83 -18.72 20.49 -0.36
N CYS A 84 -17.72 19.64 -0.55
CA CYS A 84 -16.65 19.38 0.41
C CYS A 84 -15.27 19.62 -0.21
N SER A 85 -14.25 19.80 0.62
CA SER A 85 -12.84 19.80 0.18
C SER A 85 -12.48 18.47 -0.49
N ALA A 86 -11.57 18.52 -1.47
CA ALA A 86 -11.02 17.35 -2.13
C ALA A 86 -10.32 16.39 -1.14
N LEU A 87 -9.63 16.96 -0.16
CA LEU A 87 -8.92 16.23 0.90
C LEU A 87 -9.77 16.18 2.17
N VAL A 88 -9.77 15.01 2.82
CA VAL A 88 -10.49 14.76 4.07
C VAL A 88 -9.75 15.45 5.24
N PRO A 89 -10.44 16.28 6.05
CA PRO A 89 -9.85 16.90 7.21
C PRO A 89 -9.58 15.87 8.33
N HIS A 90 -8.59 16.11 9.18
CA HIS A 90 -8.23 15.19 10.27
C HIS A 90 -9.36 15.06 11.29
N GLU A 91 -10.14 16.11 11.46
CA GLU A 91 -11.33 16.13 12.30
C GLU A 91 -12.30 15.03 11.87
N GLU A 92 -12.64 14.93 10.58
CA GLU A 92 -13.50 13.86 10.05
C GLU A 92 -12.88 12.47 10.25
N VAL A 93 -11.56 12.33 10.09
CA VAL A 93 -10.86 11.06 10.33
C VAL A 93 -10.95 10.66 11.82
N GLN A 94 -10.90 11.62 12.73
CA GLN A 94 -11.09 11.37 14.17
C GLN A 94 -12.55 10.99 14.49
N GLU A 95 -13.54 11.59 13.83
CA GLU A 95 -14.94 11.19 13.97
C GLU A 95 -15.17 9.77 13.46
N TRP A 96 -14.53 9.40 12.34
CA TRP A 96 -14.51 8.04 11.82
C TRP A 96 -13.91 7.05 12.81
N ALA A 97 -12.75 7.36 13.38
CA ALA A 97 -12.10 6.48 14.35
C ALA A 97 -12.95 6.26 15.62
N GLN A 98 -13.72 7.26 16.02
CA GLN A 98 -14.66 7.18 17.14
C GLN A 98 -15.99 6.49 16.80
N GLY A 99 -16.15 6.01 15.57
CA GLY A 99 -17.38 5.37 15.09
C GLY A 99 -18.56 6.34 14.87
N ARG A 100 -18.31 7.66 14.87
CA ARG A 100 -19.33 8.69 14.61
C ARG A 100 -19.59 8.92 13.12
N GLN A 101 -18.67 8.46 12.27
CA GLN A 101 -18.79 8.48 10.81
C GLN A 101 -18.32 7.16 10.21
N HIS A 102 -18.96 6.72 9.12
CA HIS A 102 -18.57 5.53 8.40
C HIS A 102 -17.88 5.89 7.09
N ALA A 103 -16.67 5.37 6.89
CA ALA A 103 -15.94 5.48 5.65
C ALA A 103 -15.13 4.21 5.38
N LEU A 104 -15.00 3.86 4.10
CA LEU A 104 -14.05 2.87 3.61
C LEU A 104 -12.73 3.58 3.32
N ILE A 105 -11.66 3.21 4.01
CA ILE A 105 -10.31 3.73 3.72
C ILE A 105 -9.62 2.79 2.75
N VAL A 106 -9.17 3.32 1.61
CA VAL A 106 -8.53 2.55 0.54
C VAL A 106 -7.16 3.13 0.25
N SER A 107 -6.11 2.32 0.36
CA SER A 107 -4.76 2.69 -0.06
C SER A 107 -4.49 2.16 -1.46
N ILE A 108 -4.01 3.03 -2.34
CA ILE A 108 -3.62 2.66 -3.70
C ILE A 108 -2.14 2.30 -3.71
N SER A 109 -1.84 1.08 -4.13
CA SER A 109 -0.48 0.67 -4.48
C SER A 109 -0.34 0.72 -6.00
N HIS A 110 0.58 1.54 -6.50
CA HIS A 110 0.71 1.81 -7.92
C HIS A 110 2.14 2.15 -8.33
N ALA A 111 2.39 2.10 -9.64
CA ALA A 111 3.66 2.46 -10.22
C ALA A 111 3.63 3.91 -10.70
N TRP A 112 4.61 4.72 -10.27
CA TRP A 112 4.87 6.00 -10.91
C TRP A 112 5.37 5.78 -12.34
N GLU A 113 4.61 6.23 -13.34
CA GLU A 113 4.91 6.02 -14.77
C GLU A 113 5.89 7.04 -15.33
N THR A 114 6.09 8.17 -14.65
CA THR A 114 7.21 9.08 -14.89
C THR A 114 7.86 9.48 -13.58
N ARG A 115 9.07 10.03 -13.64
CA ARG A 115 9.75 10.57 -12.46
C ARG A 115 9.00 11.79 -11.89
N GLU A 116 8.37 12.57 -12.75
CA GLU A 116 7.78 13.86 -12.42
C GLU A 116 6.30 13.77 -11.99
N HIS A 117 5.56 12.80 -12.53
CA HIS A 117 4.13 12.63 -12.30
C HIS A 117 3.74 11.14 -12.32
N PRO A 118 2.95 10.63 -11.36
CA PRO A 118 2.67 9.20 -11.27
C PRO A 118 1.80 8.67 -12.41
N ASP A 119 0.77 9.43 -12.81
CA ASP A 119 -0.23 9.03 -13.80
C ASP A 119 -0.47 10.15 -14.82
N PRO A 120 0.47 10.42 -15.75
CA PRO A 120 0.34 11.53 -16.67
C PRO A 120 -0.78 11.32 -17.71
N CYS A 121 -1.14 10.06 -17.97
CA CYS A 121 -2.16 9.70 -18.95
C CYS A 121 -3.58 9.60 -18.36
N ARG A 122 -3.73 9.77 -17.03
CA ARG A 122 -5.00 9.59 -16.29
C ARG A 122 -5.54 8.16 -16.34
N PHE A 123 -4.71 7.20 -16.73
CA PHE A 123 -5.09 5.81 -16.88
C PHE A 123 -5.35 5.16 -15.51
N GLN A 124 -4.46 5.41 -14.55
CA GLN A 124 -4.59 4.88 -13.19
C GLN A 124 -5.75 5.54 -12.45
N LEU A 125 -5.91 6.86 -12.61
CA LEU A 125 -7.07 7.63 -12.14
C LEU A 125 -8.39 6.98 -12.59
N GLN A 126 -8.48 6.56 -13.86
CA GLN A 126 -9.65 5.83 -14.36
C GLN A 126 -9.83 4.47 -13.65
N GLN A 127 -8.75 3.72 -13.42
CA GLN A 127 -8.85 2.43 -12.71
C GLN A 127 -9.30 2.59 -11.26
N ILE A 128 -8.79 3.60 -10.56
CA ILE A 128 -9.20 3.94 -9.19
C ILE A 128 -10.72 4.18 -9.17
N TRP A 129 -11.22 5.07 -10.04
CA TRP A 129 -12.64 5.38 -10.09
C TRP A 129 -13.49 4.17 -10.45
N ASN A 130 -13.08 3.34 -11.41
CA ASN A 130 -13.80 2.12 -11.76
C ASN A 130 -13.96 1.17 -10.56
N ALA A 131 -12.95 1.10 -9.69
CA ALA A 131 -12.97 0.27 -8.49
C ALA A 131 -13.78 0.89 -7.35
N VAL A 132 -13.58 2.19 -7.05
CA VAL A 132 -14.23 2.85 -5.89
C VAL A 132 -15.62 3.39 -6.19
N GLY A 133 -15.96 3.61 -7.47
CA GLY A 133 -17.19 4.28 -7.90
C GLY A 133 -18.46 3.51 -7.51
N LEU A 134 -18.41 2.17 -7.49
CA LEU A 134 -19.51 1.34 -7.00
C LEU A 134 -19.74 1.50 -5.49
N TYR A 135 -18.67 1.58 -4.71
CA TYR A 135 -18.77 1.83 -3.26
C TYR A 135 -19.32 3.22 -2.97
N ALA A 136 -18.88 4.24 -3.73
CA ALA A 136 -19.40 5.59 -3.63
C ALA A 136 -20.89 5.66 -4.03
N ALA A 137 -21.28 4.97 -5.11
CA ALA A 137 -22.68 4.89 -5.56
C ALA A 137 -23.59 4.14 -4.57
N ALA A 138 -23.03 3.21 -3.79
CA ALA A 138 -23.71 2.54 -2.68
C ALA A 138 -23.85 3.43 -1.41
N ASN A 139 -23.65 4.75 -1.55
CA ASN A 139 -23.71 5.74 -0.47
C ASN A 139 -22.74 5.48 0.70
N ARG A 140 -21.62 4.79 0.45
CA ARG A 140 -20.53 4.66 1.43
C ARG A 140 -19.51 5.73 1.13
N ALA A 141 -19.13 6.52 2.15
CA ALA A 141 -17.98 7.41 2.00
C ALA A 141 -16.73 6.57 1.72
N VAL A 142 -15.97 6.94 0.70
CA VAL A 142 -14.71 6.27 0.35
C VAL A 142 -13.59 7.30 0.38
N TRP A 143 -12.59 7.03 1.20
CA TRP A 143 -11.44 7.88 1.43
C TRP A 143 -10.19 7.16 0.95
N VAL A 144 -9.49 7.77 0.01
CA VAL A 144 -8.40 7.12 -0.71
C VAL A 144 -7.07 7.70 -0.28
N PHE A 145 -6.16 6.87 0.20
CA PHE A 145 -4.76 7.22 0.25
C PHE A 145 -4.14 7.01 -1.14
N TYR A 146 -3.69 8.10 -1.76
CA TYR A 146 -2.94 8.11 -3.00
C TYR A 146 -1.70 8.97 -2.78
N ASP A 147 -0.53 8.35 -2.67
CA ASP A 147 0.73 8.96 -2.21
C ASP A 147 0.99 10.39 -2.73
N TYR A 148 0.81 10.63 -4.04
CA TYR A 148 1.04 11.91 -4.71
C TYR A 148 0.15 13.05 -4.21
N MET A 149 -1.09 12.71 -3.87
CA MET A 149 -2.11 13.64 -3.37
C MET A 149 -2.19 13.67 -1.86
N SER A 150 -1.81 12.58 -1.20
CA SER A 150 -1.93 12.40 0.24
C SER A 150 -0.71 12.89 1.02
N LEU A 151 0.47 12.84 0.41
CA LEU A 151 1.75 13.25 1.00
C LEU A 151 2.30 14.50 0.30
N PHE A 152 3.06 15.32 1.04
CA PHE A 152 3.75 16.46 0.44
C PHE A 152 4.85 16.04 -0.53
N GLN A 153 4.70 16.44 -1.80
CA GLN A 153 5.58 16.07 -2.89
C GLN A 153 6.78 17.02 -3.02
N PHE A 154 7.78 16.62 -3.79
CA PHE A 154 8.91 17.50 -4.10
C PHE A 154 8.45 18.69 -4.99
N LYS A 155 8.91 19.92 -4.78
CA LYS A 155 9.71 20.41 -3.64
C LYS A 155 8.82 20.86 -2.48
N ARG A 156 9.16 20.39 -1.29
CA ARG A 156 8.52 20.79 -0.03
C ARG A 156 9.03 22.17 0.38
N GLN A 157 8.12 23.10 0.63
CA GLN A 157 8.41 24.53 0.83
C GLN A 157 8.74 24.86 2.29
N THR A 158 8.20 24.09 3.24
CA THR A 158 8.36 24.35 4.67
C THR A 158 8.97 23.16 5.38
N GLU A 159 9.61 23.40 6.53
CA GLU A 159 10.15 22.31 7.35
C GLU A 159 9.04 21.39 7.88
N ALA A 160 7.87 21.94 8.18
CA ALA A 160 6.69 21.15 8.55
C ALA A 160 6.31 20.13 7.47
N GLN A 161 6.42 20.49 6.18
CA GLN A 161 6.19 19.57 5.07
C GLN A 161 7.27 18.47 5.01
N ASN A 162 8.54 18.81 5.27
CA ASN A 162 9.62 17.82 5.35
C ASN A 162 9.43 16.85 6.53
N GLU A 163 9.07 17.37 7.70
CA GLU A 163 8.79 16.56 8.89
C GLU A 163 7.55 15.67 8.72
N SER A 164 6.50 16.19 8.09
CA SER A 164 5.32 15.41 7.68
C SER A 164 5.75 14.25 6.79
N PHE A 165 6.43 14.52 5.67
CA PHE A 165 6.88 13.49 4.74
C PHE A 165 7.77 12.44 5.42
N ARG A 166 8.73 12.86 6.25
CA ARG A 166 9.60 11.94 7.00
C ARG A 166 8.80 11.05 7.95
N ARG A 167 7.84 11.61 8.69
CA ARG A 167 6.96 10.83 9.58
C ARG A 167 6.11 9.84 8.80
N SER A 168 5.59 10.24 7.64
CA SER A 168 4.84 9.34 6.75
C SER A 168 5.70 8.16 6.30
N MET A 169 6.93 8.41 5.86
CA MET A 169 7.84 7.35 5.39
C MET A 169 8.23 6.37 6.50
N ASN A 170 8.43 6.84 7.73
CA ASN A 170 8.80 5.99 8.87
C ASN A 170 7.73 4.96 9.24
N ALA A 171 6.45 5.26 8.98
CA ALA A 171 5.33 4.38 9.34
C ALA A 171 4.38 4.09 8.17
N MET A 172 4.90 4.08 6.93
CA MET A 172 4.11 3.86 5.70
C MET A 172 3.31 2.55 5.73
N HIS A 173 3.85 1.52 6.38
CA HIS A 173 3.18 0.24 6.58
C HIS A 173 1.78 0.37 7.22
N MET A 174 1.50 1.41 8.02
CA MET A 174 0.18 1.66 8.59
C MET A 174 -0.91 1.79 7.51
N LEU A 175 -0.60 2.35 6.35
CA LEU A 175 -1.58 2.53 5.28
C LEU A 175 -1.90 1.22 4.55
N TYR A 176 -1.02 0.22 4.65
CA TYR A 176 -1.16 -1.03 3.91
C TYR A 176 -1.46 -2.22 4.80
N ALA A 177 -0.98 -2.27 6.05
CA ALA A 177 -1.16 -3.40 6.97
C ALA A 177 -2.27 -3.21 8.02
N HIS A 178 -2.79 -1.99 8.21
CA HIS A 178 -3.80 -1.73 9.23
C HIS A 178 -5.15 -2.36 8.86
N ASP A 179 -5.85 -2.98 9.83
CA ASP A 179 -7.06 -3.77 9.60
C ASP A 179 -8.30 -2.96 9.20
N SER A 180 -8.23 -1.63 9.35
CA SER A 180 -9.27 -0.71 8.87
C SER A 180 -9.05 -0.16 7.46
N THR A 181 -7.98 -0.57 6.77
CA THR A 181 -7.67 -0.11 5.41
C THR A 181 -7.92 -1.23 4.40
N HIS A 182 -8.23 -0.88 3.16
CA HIS A 182 -8.18 -1.79 2.02
C HIS A 182 -7.01 -1.41 1.15
N THR A 183 -6.50 -2.33 0.34
CA THR A 183 -5.43 -2.04 -0.61
C THR A 183 -5.86 -2.42 -2.00
N PHE A 184 -5.89 -1.44 -2.89
CA PHE A 184 -6.13 -1.66 -4.31
C PHE A 184 -4.81 -1.50 -5.06
N ARG A 185 -4.45 -2.52 -5.84
CA ARG A 185 -3.20 -2.59 -6.60
C ARG A 185 -3.45 -2.36 -8.07
N ILE A 186 -2.76 -1.39 -8.64
CA ILE A 186 -2.75 -1.15 -10.08
C ILE A 186 -1.43 -1.71 -10.61
N GLU A 187 -1.49 -2.95 -11.09
CA GLU A 187 -0.29 -3.66 -11.57
C GLU A 187 0.03 -3.34 -13.05
N SER A 188 -0.97 -2.84 -13.81
CA SER A 188 -0.81 -2.46 -15.21
C SER A 188 -0.36 -1.00 -15.34
N LEU A 189 0.54 -0.77 -16.31
CA LEU A 189 0.91 0.57 -16.76
C LEU A 189 -0.06 1.05 -17.84
N THR A 190 -0.01 2.34 -18.18
CA THR A 190 -0.75 2.88 -19.31
C THR A 190 -0.44 2.10 -20.59
N PRO A 191 -1.45 1.60 -21.32
CA PRO A 191 -1.25 0.94 -22.61
C PRO A 191 -0.48 1.83 -23.60
N GLN A 192 0.40 1.23 -24.41
CA GLN A 192 1.33 1.99 -25.26
C GLN A 192 0.62 2.86 -26.30
N ASP A 193 -0.52 2.40 -26.82
CA ASP A 193 -1.37 3.17 -27.72
C ASP A 193 -1.93 4.42 -27.03
N VAL A 194 -2.47 4.26 -25.82
CA VAL A 194 -2.94 5.39 -24.99
C VAL A 194 -1.78 6.34 -24.69
N TRP A 195 -0.62 5.82 -24.28
CA TRP A 195 0.58 6.63 -24.03
C TRP A 195 0.97 7.48 -25.24
N ASN A 196 1.00 6.86 -26.44
CA ASN A 196 1.37 7.53 -27.68
C ASN A 196 0.38 8.65 -28.05
N THR A 197 -0.93 8.45 -27.82
CA THR A 197 -1.94 9.51 -28.05
C THR A 197 -1.80 10.70 -27.09
N MET A 198 -1.17 10.48 -25.93
CA MET A 198 -1.05 11.47 -24.85
C MET A 198 0.29 12.24 -24.87
N LEU A 199 1.19 11.98 -25.82
CA LEU A 199 2.55 12.58 -25.83
C LEU A 199 2.55 14.11 -25.81
N ASP A 200 1.53 14.71 -26.43
CA ASP A 200 1.40 16.16 -26.61
C ASP A 200 0.59 16.82 -25.49
N GLU A 201 -0.15 16.01 -24.73
CA GLU A 201 -0.95 16.46 -23.59
C GLU A 201 -0.03 16.90 -22.45
N SER A 202 -0.39 18.00 -21.82
CA SER A 202 0.40 18.59 -20.75
C SER A 202 -0.16 18.24 -19.38
N VAL A 203 0.75 17.94 -18.45
CA VAL A 203 0.43 17.68 -17.05
C VAL A 203 1.19 18.65 -16.13
N PRO A 204 0.63 19.00 -14.96
CA PRO A 204 1.28 19.90 -14.02
C PRO A 204 2.50 19.21 -13.42
N VAL A 205 3.67 19.83 -13.59
CA VAL A 205 4.94 19.33 -13.05
C VAL A 205 5.67 20.46 -12.33
N TYR A 206 6.23 20.16 -11.16
CA TYR A 206 7.11 21.10 -10.47
C TYR A 206 8.46 21.20 -11.16
N ARG A 207 8.86 22.42 -11.50
CA ARG A 207 10.14 22.75 -12.12
C ARG A 207 11.02 23.50 -11.13
N GLU A 208 12.21 22.99 -10.89
CA GLU A 208 13.13 23.62 -9.95
C GLU A 208 13.67 24.94 -10.49
N GLU A 209 13.88 25.06 -11.81
CA GLU A 209 14.43 26.27 -12.44
C GLU A 209 13.51 27.48 -12.26
N THR A 210 12.20 27.26 -12.30
CA THR A 210 11.18 28.29 -12.12
C THR A 210 10.60 28.30 -10.71
N SER A 211 10.94 27.30 -9.89
CA SER A 211 10.37 27.07 -8.55
C SER A 211 8.84 27.05 -8.53
N ALA A 212 8.21 26.62 -9.62
CA ALA A 212 6.77 26.67 -9.84
C ALA A 212 6.26 25.36 -10.45
N VAL A 213 4.94 25.14 -10.31
CA VAL A 213 4.24 24.08 -11.05
C VAL A 213 3.80 24.66 -12.39
N GLU A 214 4.21 24.01 -13.47
CA GLU A 214 3.88 24.44 -14.83
C GLU A 214 3.44 23.25 -15.70
N PRO A 215 2.61 23.49 -16.73
CA PRO A 215 2.20 22.44 -17.65
C PRO A 215 3.40 21.97 -18.49
N ARG A 216 3.60 20.65 -18.54
CA ARG A 216 4.65 20.02 -19.34
C ARG A 216 4.07 18.89 -20.20
N PRO A 217 4.37 18.85 -21.52
CA PRO A 217 3.98 17.74 -22.37
C PRO A 217 4.55 16.41 -21.86
N LEU A 218 3.80 15.33 -21.98
CA LEU A 218 4.24 13.98 -21.58
C LEU A 218 5.57 13.59 -22.24
N ARG A 219 5.78 13.93 -23.52
CA ARG A 219 7.05 13.67 -24.23
C ARG A 219 8.29 14.31 -23.58
N CYS A 220 8.10 15.29 -22.70
CA CYS A 220 9.16 15.98 -21.99
C CYS A 220 9.43 15.41 -20.58
N LEU A 221 8.68 14.40 -20.15
CA LEU A 221 8.85 13.76 -18.85
C LEU A 221 9.79 12.56 -18.97
N THR A 222 10.33 12.12 -17.84
CA THR A 222 11.23 10.96 -17.78
C THR A 222 10.38 9.70 -17.55
N PRO A 223 10.18 8.83 -18.56
CA PRO A 223 9.35 7.65 -18.42
C PRO A 223 9.98 6.63 -17.46
N ASN A 224 9.13 5.90 -16.75
CA ASN A 224 9.51 4.80 -15.90
C ASN A 224 8.65 3.58 -16.24
N SER A 225 9.18 2.73 -17.13
CA SER A 225 8.52 1.54 -17.66
C SER A 225 8.78 0.28 -16.83
N ASN A 226 9.39 0.40 -15.65
CA ASN A 226 9.63 -0.77 -14.80
C ASN A 226 8.29 -1.41 -14.41
N PRO A 227 8.11 -2.74 -14.59
CA PRO A 227 6.90 -3.44 -14.16
C PRO A 227 6.64 -3.25 -12.66
N TYR A 228 5.36 -3.18 -12.28
CA TYR A 228 4.93 -2.96 -10.89
C TYR A 228 5.56 -3.95 -9.90
N LEU A 229 5.51 -5.25 -10.20
CA LEU A 229 6.06 -6.32 -9.34
C LEU A 229 7.59 -6.34 -9.24
N GLN A 230 8.30 -5.48 -9.99
CA GLN A 230 9.75 -5.33 -9.90
C GLN A 230 10.16 -4.12 -9.07
N ARG A 231 9.22 -3.31 -8.57
CA ARG A 231 9.49 -2.08 -7.83
C ARG A 231 9.48 -2.37 -6.33
N GLY A 232 10.55 -2.01 -5.65
CA GLY A 232 10.74 -2.36 -4.24
C GLY A 232 9.66 -1.83 -3.30
N TRP A 233 9.23 -0.57 -3.48
CA TRP A 233 8.12 0.01 -2.71
C TRP A 233 6.78 -0.69 -3.00
N CYS A 234 6.46 -0.94 -4.27
CA CYS A 234 5.25 -1.67 -4.65
C CYS A 234 5.23 -3.08 -4.05
N MET A 235 6.36 -3.79 -4.10
CA MET A 235 6.49 -5.11 -3.45
C MET A 235 6.27 -5.02 -1.94
N ALA A 236 6.87 -4.04 -1.26
CA ALA A 236 6.69 -3.85 0.18
C ALA A 236 5.22 -3.61 0.56
N GLU A 237 4.52 -2.78 -0.21
CA GLU A 237 3.10 -2.48 -0.02
C GLU A 237 2.22 -3.73 -0.19
N ILE A 238 2.56 -4.60 -1.15
CA ILE A 238 1.90 -5.91 -1.29
C ILE A 238 2.11 -6.75 -0.05
N GLU A 239 3.36 -6.88 0.41
CA GLU A 239 3.67 -7.73 1.57
C GLU A 239 3.01 -7.23 2.84
N TRP A 240 3.08 -5.94 3.15
CA TRP A 240 2.40 -5.35 4.31
C TRP A 240 0.90 -5.59 4.24
N SER A 241 0.30 -5.41 3.06
CA SER A 241 -1.14 -5.65 2.86
C SER A 241 -1.54 -7.12 3.00
N SER A 242 -0.67 -8.03 2.57
CA SER A 242 -0.93 -9.47 2.62
C SER A 242 -0.86 -10.01 4.05
N THR A 243 -0.28 -9.28 5.01
CA THR A 243 -0.26 -9.69 6.43
C THR A 243 -1.62 -9.62 7.13
N ARG A 244 -2.66 -9.03 6.52
CA ARG A 244 -4.01 -9.04 7.10
C ARG A 244 -4.57 -10.46 7.15
N SER A 245 -5.44 -10.72 8.12
CA SER A 245 -6.12 -12.01 8.29
C SER A 245 -7.18 -12.28 7.21
N ASP A 246 -7.55 -11.27 6.43
CA ASP A 246 -8.50 -11.39 5.32
C ASP A 246 -7.93 -10.76 4.05
N SER A 247 -7.57 -11.63 3.10
CA SER A 247 -7.03 -11.23 1.80
C SER A 247 -8.05 -10.53 0.89
N SER A 248 -9.35 -10.58 1.19
CA SER A 248 -10.37 -9.85 0.41
C SER A 248 -10.19 -8.34 0.48
N MET A 249 -9.48 -7.86 1.51
CA MET A 249 -9.08 -6.46 1.67
C MET A 249 -7.89 -6.06 0.80
N HIS A 250 -7.37 -6.98 -0.01
CA HIS A 250 -6.20 -6.82 -0.88
C HIS A 250 -6.57 -7.21 -2.32
N GLN A 251 -6.83 -6.23 -3.18
CA GLN A 251 -7.42 -6.47 -4.50
C GLN A 251 -6.58 -5.86 -5.62
N ARG A 252 -6.36 -6.63 -6.70
CA ARG A 252 -5.90 -6.11 -7.97
C ARG A 252 -7.06 -5.41 -8.65
N ILE A 253 -6.81 -4.22 -9.18
CA ILE A 253 -7.77 -3.45 -9.98
C ILE A 253 -7.17 -3.08 -11.33
N GLY A 254 -8.04 -2.74 -12.29
CA GLY A 254 -7.67 -2.42 -13.66
C GLY A 254 -7.48 -3.63 -14.56
N PRO A 255 -7.11 -3.42 -15.84
CA PRO A 255 -7.02 -4.51 -16.80
C PRO A 255 -5.92 -5.49 -16.41
N GLY A 256 -6.29 -6.78 -16.39
CA GLY A 256 -5.37 -7.89 -16.29
C GLY A 256 -4.60 -8.12 -17.60
N SER A 257 -3.44 -8.75 -17.50
CA SER A 257 -2.97 -9.62 -18.59
C SER A 257 -4.09 -10.63 -18.84
N GLU A 258 -4.57 -10.71 -20.10
CA GLU A 258 -5.68 -11.54 -20.60
C GLU A 258 -6.26 -12.55 -19.59
N GLY A 259 -7.48 -12.27 -19.07
CA GLY A 259 -8.25 -13.22 -18.27
C GLY A 259 -8.26 -13.01 -16.73
N ALA A 260 -7.71 -11.93 -16.19
CA ALA A 260 -7.84 -11.66 -14.74
C ALA A 260 -9.21 -11.02 -14.40
N GLU A 261 -10.25 -11.84 -14.32
CA GLU A 261 -11.57 -11.46 -13.76
C GLU A 261 -11.57 -11.43 -12.21
N HIS A 262 -10.45 -11.76 -11.57
CA HIS A 262 -10.39 -12.03 -10.13
C HIS A 262 -9.52 -11.04 -9.34
N PRO A 263 -9.86 -10.75 -8.07
CA PRO A 263 -9.10 -9.84 -7.20
C PRO A 263 -7.63 -10.20 -7.00
N GLY A 264 -7.22 -11.45 -7.26
CA GLY A 264 -5.83 -11.88 -7.17
C GLY A 264 -5.24 -11.72 -5.77
N GLY A 265 -5.78 -12.47 -4.80
CA GLY A 265 -5.30 -12.50 -3.43
C GLY A 265 -3.84 -12.96 -3.35
N ARG A 266 -3.15 -12.48 -2.31
CA ARG A 266 -1.74 -12.75 -2.03
C ARG A 266 -1.57 -13.23 -0.59
N VAL A 267 -0.51 -13.99 -0.38
CA VAL A 267 -0.06 -14.48 0.93
C VAL A 267 1.24 -13.74 1.27
N PRO A 268 1.44 -13.31 2.52
CA PRO A 268 2.66 -12.63 2.89
C PRO A 268 3.82 -13.62 2.81
N MET A 269 4.90 -13.22 2.15
CA MET A 269 6.11 -14.01 2.05
C MET A 269 6.80 -14.13 3.41
N ALA A 270 7.33 -15.32 3.68
CA ALA A 270 8.23 -15.51 4.80
C ALA A 270 9.43 -14.54 4.69
N PRO A 271 9.92 -13.95 5.80
CA PRO A 271 10.93 -12.89 5.76
C PRO A 271 12.21 -13.24 5.00
N ASP A 272 12.68 -14.49 5.08
CA ASP A 272 13.89 -14.92 4.36
C ASP A 272 13.70 -14.91 2.84
N LEU A 273 12.55 -15.39 2.36
CA LEU A 273 12.21 -15.36 0.93
C LEU A 273 12.02 -13.92 0.44
N PHE A 274 11.37 -13.09 1.24
CA PHE A 274 11.20 -11.68 0.92
C PHE A 274 12.55 -10.96 0.80
N ARG A 275 13.48 -11.22 1.72
CA ARG A 275 14.83 -10.66 1.70
C ARG A 275 15.55 -10.99 0.40
N GLU A 276 15.53 -12.26 -0.01
CA GLU A 276 16.15 -12.71 -1.27
C GLU A 276 15.56 -11.99 -2.49
N GLN A 277 14.24 -11.88 -2.56
CA GLN A 277 13.56 -11.22 -3.68
C GLN A 277 13.79 -9.70 -3.68
N MET A 278 13.79 -9.06 -2.51
CA MET A 278 13.92 -7.61 -2.39
C MET A 278 15.29 -7.09 -2.82
N HIS A 279 16.35 -7.89 -2.70
CA HIS A 279 17.68 -7.54 -3.22
C HIS A 279 17.72 -7.42 -4.75
N GLN A 280 16.74 -8.00 -5.46
CA GLN A 280 16.63 -7.92 -6.92
C GLN A 280 15.69 -6.78 -7.36
N ALA A 281 15.00 -6.12 -6.42
CA ALA A 281 14.00 -5.12 -6.74
C ALA A 281 14.60 -3.77 -7.16
N VAL A 282 13.86 -3.04 -7.98
CA VAL A 282 14.22 -1.71 -8.46
C VAL A 282 13.74 -0.66 -7.44
N PHE A 283 14.69 0.11 -6.91
CA PHE A 283 14.42 1.24 -6.03
C PHE A 283 14.88 2.55 -6.67
N THR A 284 14.13 3.62 -6.41
CA THR A 284 14.58 5.00 -6.69
C THR A 284 15.81 5.35 -5.86
N HIS A 285 15.84 4.92 -4.59
CA HIS A 285 16.98 5.05 -3.70
C HIS A 285 17.37 3.68 -3.14
N ARG A 286 18.55 3.16 -3.55
CA ARG A 286 19.04 1.85 -3.09
C ARG A 286 19.21 1.74 -1.57
N SER A 287 19.29 2.88 -0.86
CA SER A 287 19.36 2.93 0.60
C SER A 287 18.12 2.37 1.31
N ASP A 288 17.00 2.27 0.61
CA ASP A 288 15.71 1.90 1.22
C ASP A 288 15.58 0.39 1.44
N VAL A 289 16.36 -0.43 0.71
CA VAL A 289 16.25 -1.91 0.69
C VAL A 289 16.28 -2.50 2.09
N GLU A 290 17.31 -2.20 2.88
CA GLU A 290 17.48 -2.79 4.22
C GLU A 290 16.39 -2.35 5.20
N SER A 291 15.98 -1.08 5.13
CA SER A 291 14.90 -0.55 5.97
C SER A 291 13.58 -1.22 5.64
N VAL A 292 13.29 -1.43 4.36
CA VAL A 292 12.10 -2.13 3.88
C VAL A 292 12.09 -3.60 4.30
N ILE A 293 13.21 -4.30 4.17
CA ILE A 293 13.34 -5.71 4.60
C ILE A 293 13.08 -5.84 6.10
N ARG A 294 13.74 -5.02 6.92
CA ARG A 294 13.54 -5.02 8.38
C ARG A 294 12.11 -4.70 8.77
N LEU A 295 11.49 -3.75 8.07
CA LEU A 295 10.11 -3.37 8.35
C LEU A 295 9.14 -4.49 7.96
N GLN A 296 9.30 -5.11 6.79
CA GLN A 296 8.48 -6.25 6.40
C GLN A 296 8.58 -7.39 7.41
N GLU A 297 9.79 -7.77 7.84
CA GLU A 297 10.01 -8.81 8.84
C GLU A 297 9.29 -8.50 10.16
N LYS A 298 9.43 -7.26 10.64
CA LYS A 298 8.73 -6.78 11.85
C LYS A 298 7.22 -6.92 11.73
N ILE A 299 6.62 -6.42 10.64
CA ILE A 299 5.17 -6.42 10.45
C ILE A 299 4.64 -7.84 10.22
N PHE A 300 5.38 -8.67 9.47
CA PHE A 300 5.08 -10.08 9.28
C PHE A 300 4.92 -10.77 10.64
N PHE A 301 5.94 -10.74 11.50
CA PHE A 301 5.84 -11.40 12.80
C PHE A 301 4.80 -10.76 13.71
N GLN A 302 4.65 -9.44 13.70
CA GLN A 302 3.62 -8.75 14.50
C GLN A 302 2.20 -9.22 14.18
N LYS A 303 1.89 -9.52 12.92
CA LYS A 303 0.55 -9.91 12.47
C LYS A 303 0.35 -11.43 12.46
N VAL A 304 1.34 -12.17 11.94
CA VAL A 304 1.23 -13.60 11.67
C VAL A 304 1.20 -14.42 12.97
N THR A 305 2.01 -14.09 13.98
CA THR A 305 2.10 -14.91 15.20
C THR A 305 0.85 -14.83 16.07
N VAL A 306 0.10 -13.72 15.99
CA VAL A 306 -1.12 -13.47 16.76
C VAL A 306 -2.41 -13.81 15.99
N CYS A 307 -2.31 -14.10 14.69
CA CYS A 307 -3.44 -14.45 13.84
C CYS A 307 -4.06 -15.78 14.30
N LYS A 308 -5.36 -15.76 14.61
CA LYS A 308 -6.13 -16.94 15.04
C LYS A 308 -7.02 -17.51 13.94
N GLU A 309 -7.48 -16.65 13.04
CA GLU A 309 -8.31 -17.01 11.90
C GLU A 309 -7.73 -16.33 10.66
N LEU A 310 -7.51 -17.12 9.60
CA LEU A 310 -6.95 -16.64 8.34
C LEU A 310 -7.90 -17.02 7.20
N THR A 311 -8.34 -16.02 6.42
CA THR A 311 -9.17 -16.19 5.24
C THR A 311 -8.43 -15.69 4.01
N LEU A 312 -8.07 -16.62 3.14
CA LEU A 312 -7.36 -16.38 1.90
C LEU A 312 -8.30 -16.68 0.75
N SER A 313 -8.52 -15.70 -0.14
CA SER A 313 -9.49 -15.75 -1.22
C SER A 313 -8.84 -15.35 -2.54
N TRP A 314 -9.24 -15.97 -3.65
CA TRP A 314 -8.80 -15.59 -5.01
C TRP A 314 -7.28 -15.73 -5.20
N LEU A 315 -6.67 -16.74 -4.57
CA LEU A 315 -5.22 -16.93 -4.61
C LEU A 315 -4.75 -17.29 -6.03
N VAL A 316 -3.84 -16.49 -6.55
CA VAL A 316 -3.18 -16.74 -7.84
C VAL A 316 -2.20 -17.93 -7.73
N PRO A 317 -1.73 -18.50 -8.85
CA PRO A 317 -0.70 -19.54 -8.82
C PRO A 317 0.52 -19.14 -7.98
N ASP A 318 1.23 -20.12 -7.42
CA ASP A 318 2.39 -20.01 -6.54
C ASP A 318 2.08 -19.52 -5.11
N GLN A 319 0.89 -18.97 -4.85
CA GLN A 319 0.53 -18.47 -3.52
C GLN A 319 0.35 -19.58 -2.48
N LEU A 320 -0.01 -20.79 -2.90
CA LEU A 320 -0.14 -21.91 -1.97
C LEU A 320 1.24 -22.43 -1.53
N SER A 321 2.25 -22.38 -2.42
CA SER A 321 3.65 -22.59 -2.02
C SER A 321 4.15 -21.51 -1.07
N ALA A 322 3.81 -20.24 -1.32
CA ALA A 322 4.15 -19.15 -0.40
C ALA A 322 3.49 -19.36 0.98
N LEU A 323 2.23 -19.82 1.01
CA LEU A 323 1.55 -20.18 2.25
C LEU A 323 2.22 -21.35 2.96
N ALA A 324 2.67 -22.37 2.25
CA ALA A 324 3.41 -23.48 2.85
C ALA A 324 4.70 -23.01 3.55
N ALA A 325 5.35 -21.98 3.03
CA ALA A 325 6.51 -21.36 3.66
C ALA A 325 6.15 -20.45 4.85
N ALA A 326 5.02 -19.73 4.77
CA ALA A 326 4.57 -18.80 5.81
C ALA A 326 3.88 -19.51 7.00
N ILE A 327 3.16 -20.60 6.76
CA ILE A 327 2.32 -21.28 7.75
C ILE A 327 3.04 -21.68 9.04
N PRO A 328 4.33 -22.11 9.05
CA PRO A 328 5.02 -22.42 10.30
C PRO A 328 5.14 -21.25 11.28
N HIS A 329 5.02 -20.01 10.79
CA HIS A 329 5.08 -18.81 11.61
C HIS A 329 3.73 -18.44 12.25
N TYR A 330 2.63 -19.03 11.79
CA TYR A 330 1.27 -18.80 12.29
C TYR A 330 1.00 -19.54 13.61
N THR A 331 1.82 -19.28 14.64
CA THR A 331 1.81 -20.02 15.90
C THR A 331 0.46 -20.01 16.63
N GLY A 332 -0.37 -18.99 16.42
CA GLY A 332 -1.69 -18.84 17.03
C GLY A 332 -2.87 -19.37 16.19
N LEU A 333 -2.64 -19.78 14.94
CA LEU A 333 -3.71 -20.02 13.96
C LEU A 333 -4.54 -21.26 14.31
N LYS A 334 -5.86 -21.08 14.38
CA LYS A 334 -6.85 -22.11 14.73
C LYS A 334 -7.74 -22.48 13.55
N ARG A 335 -8.11 -21.49 12.74
CA ARG A 335 -9.00 -21.64 11.58
C ARG A 335 -8.33 -21.10 10.32
N LEU A 336 -8.23 -21.93 9.29
CA LEU A 336 -7.74 -21.53 7.97
C LEU A 336 -8.85 -21.74 6.93
N ARG A 337 -9.21 -20.69 6.21
CA ARG A 337 -10.14 -20.73 5.07
C ARG A 337 -9.41 -20.40 3.79
N LEU A 338 -9.44 -21.32 2.82
CA LEU A 338 -8.89 -21.14 1.48
C LEU A 338 -10.03 -21.12 0.46
N LEU A 339 -10.41 -19.94 -0.01
CA LEU A 339 -11.54 -19.75 -0.91
C LEU A 339 -11.02 -19.36 -2.29
N HIS A 340 -11.65 -19.87 -3.35
CA HIS A 340 -11.34 -19.55 -4.74
C HIS A 340 -9.84 -19.53 -5.05
N PHE A 341 -9.20 -20.70 -5.06
CA PHE A 341 -7.76 -20.79 -5.33
C PHE A 341 -7.46 -21.80 -6.42
N LYS A 342 -6.36 -21.57 -7.12
CA LYS A 342 -5.76 -22.51 -8.07
C LYS A 342 -4.44 -23.00 -7.50
N CYS A 343 -4.21 -24.30 -7.61
CA CYS A 343 -2.92 -24.89 -7.27
C CYS A 343 -2.63 -26.09 -8.17
N ASN A 344 -1.35 -26.36 -8.36
CA ASN A 344 -0.91 -27.64 -8.93
C ASN A 344 -0.62 -28.67 -7.82
N ASN A 345 -0.47 -29.94 -8.19
CA ASN A 345 -0.21 -31.03 -7.24
C ASN A 345 1.01 -30.76 -6.34
N THR A 346 2.09 -30.20 -6.91
CA THR A 346 3.31 -29.90 -6.14
C THR A 346 3.08 -28.84 -5.07
N GLU A 347 2.28 -27.82 -5.35
CA GLU A 347 1.91 -26.81 -4.36
C GLU A 347 1.02 -27.40 -3.26
N ALA A 348 0.03 -28.22 -3.65
CA ALA A 348 -0.86 -28.90 -2.73
C ALA A 348 -0.10 -29.83 -1.78
N ASP A 349 0.86 -30.61 -2.30
CA ASP A 349 1.71 -31.50 -1.50
C ASP A 349 2.55 -30.71 -0.49
N LYS A 350 3.24 -29.63 -0.93
CA LYS A 350 4.02 -28.77 -0.03
C LYS A 350 3.17 -28.16 1.07
N PHE A 351 1.99 -27.66 0.73
CA PHE A 351 1.07 -27.10 1.69
C PHE A 351 0.54 -28.16 2.67
N GLY A 352 0.18 -29.35 2.18
CA GLY A 352 -0.24 -30.47 3.01
C GLY A 352 0.85 -30.91 3.99
N GLU A 353 2.10 -31.02 3.55
CA GLU A 353 3.24 -31.33 4.42
C GLU A 353 3.48 -30.26 5.49
N ALA A 354 3.41 -28.99 5.12
CA ALA A 354 3.59 -27.88 6.05
C ALA A 354 2.45 -27.85 7.09
N LEU A 355 1.21 -28.04 6.64
CA LEU A 355 0.03 -28.08 7.50
C LEU A 355 0.05 -29.29 8.44
N ALA A 356 0.50 -30.46 7.99
CA ALA A 356 0.61 -31.66 8.82
C ALA A 356 1.61 -31.52 9.97
N ARG A 357 2.59 -30.60 9.86
CA ARG A 357 3.54 -30.27 10.93
C ARG A 357 3.02 -29.16 11.84
N HIS A 358 1.94 -28.50 11.46
CA HIS A 358 1.38 -27.37 12.20
C HIS A 358 0.46 -27.85 13.32
N THR A 359 0.76 -27.48 14.55
CA THR A 359 0.13 -28.09 15.74
C THR A 359 -1.11 -27.35 16.24
N THR A 360 -1.38 -26.15 15.75
CA THR A 360 -2.42 -25.28 16.31
C THR A 360 -3.66 -25.13 15.44
N VAL A 361 -3.58 -25.43 14.14
CA VAL A 361 -4.73 -25.36 13.24
C VAL A 361 -5.64 -26.53 13.57
N ALA A 362 -6.89 -26.24 13.89
CA ALA A 362 -7.91 -27.23 14.21
C ALA A 362 -8.94 -27.38 13.09
N GLU A 363 -9.18 -26.31 12.32
CA GLU A 363 -10.21 -26.25 11.29
C GLU A 363 -9.62 -25.75 9.97
N LEU A 364 -9.77 -26.54 8.91
CA LEU A 364 -9.46 -26.17 7.53
C LEU A 364 -10.74 -26.21 6.68
N GLU A 365 -11.09 -25.08 6.10
CA GLU A 365 -12.16 -24.96 5.11
C GLU A 365 -11.54 -24.60 3.76
N PHE A 366 -11.94 -25.29 2.70
CA PHE A 366 -11.41 -25.01 1.37
C PHE A 366 -12.46 -25.11 0.27
N LEU A 367 -12.38 -24.16 -0.66
CA LEU A 367 -13.20 -24.05 -1.86
C LEU A 367 -12.27 -23.71 -3.04
N PRO A 368 -11.77 -24.68 -3.81
CA PRO A 368 -10.96 -24.42 -5.00
C PRO A 368 -11.83 -23.86 -6.14
N ASP A 369 -11.21 -23.20 -7.13
CA ASP A 369 -11.94 -22.73 -8.32
C ASP A 369 -12.52 -23.88 -9.14
N ASP A 370 -11.75 -24.96 -9.26
CA ASP A 370 -12.11 -26.18 -9.98
C ASP A 370 -11.95 -27.38 -9.03
N GLY A 371 -13.02 -27.80 -8.34
CA GLY A 371 -12.97 -29.00 -7.48
C GLY A 371 -14.06 -29.09 -6.41
N PRO A 372 -14.09 -30.19 -5.63
CA PRO A 372 -15.08 -30.37 -4.57
C PRO A 372 -14.78 -29.42 -3.39
N THR A 373 -15.83 -28.76 -2.89
CA THR A 373 -15.80 -28.03 -1.62
C THR A 373 -15.58 -29.00 -0.45
N GLY A 374 -14.74 -28.62 0.51
CA GLY A 374 -14.44 -29.47 1.66
C GLY A 374 -14.24 -28.70 2.95
N CYS A 375 -14.51 -29.38 4.06
CA CYS A 375 -14.17 -28.96 5.40
C CYS A 375 -13.50 -30.14 6.12
N ALA A 376 -12.36 -29.90 6.75
CA ALA A 376 -11.56 -30.90 7.43
C ALA A 376 -11.17 -30.43 8.84
N MET A 377 -11.30 -31.34 9.80
CA MET A 377 -10.66 -31.19 11.11
C MET A 377 -9.20 -31.60 10.97
N VAL A 378 -8.29 -30.69 11.27
CA VAL A 378 -6.85 -30.97 11.28
C VAL A 378 -6.53 -31.57 12.66
N LYS A 379 -6.01 -32.80 12.68
CA LYS A 379 -5.75 -33.56 13.91
C LYS A 379 -4.38 -33.28 14.49
#